data_AF-A0A7S3ZEA5-F1
#
_entry.id   AF-A0A7S3ZEA5-F1
#
_cell.length_a   1.000
_cell.length_b   1.000
_cell.length_c   1.000
_cell.angle_alpha   90.00
_cell.angle_beta   90.00
_cell.angle_gamma   90.00
#
_symmetry.space_group_name_H-M   'P 1'
#
loop_
_entity.id
_entity.type
_entity.pdbx_description
1 polymer ?
#
loop_
_entity_poly.entity_id
_entity_poly.type
_entity_poly.pdbx_seq_one_letter_code
_entity_poly.pdbx_strand_id
1 'polypeptide(L)'
;YPGRVFDVVVFNDGERWRCVVDTEGVADADGLVDLTGKKPMADYRHEQHYETFSAVDLMNYSVNIYDDGNLVSIVTTCGSHGTHVAGIVATHLPEEPEMNGVAPGAQIVSVKIGDMRLGSMETNTGMVRAIAAILDNKCDLVNMSYGEPTTTPNSGRFPELCAELVRNHNVIFVSSAGNAGPALTTVGAPGSTTGELIGVG
;
A
#
# COMPACT_ATOMS: atom_id res chain seq x y z
N TYR A 1 14.26 -14.06 -15.84
CA TYR A 1 13.10 -14.91 -16.19
C TYR A 1 11.90 -13.99 -16.27
N PRO A 2 11.15 -13.92 -17.38
CA PRO A 2 9.84 -13.28 -17.34
C PRO A 2 8.98 -14.08 -16.35
N GLY A 3 8.32 -13.38 -15.42
CA GLY A 3 7.41 -14.00 -14.46
C GLY A 3 6.20 -14.63 -15.17
N ARG A 4 5.39 -15.38 -14.41
CA ARG A 4 4.08 -15.86 -14.93
C ARG A 4 3.22 -14.66 -15.32
N VAL A 5 2.52 -14.79 -16.43
CA VAL A 5 1.46 -13.88 -16.87
C VAL A 5 0.14 -14.56 -16.53
N PHE A 6 -0.79 -13.80 -15.96
CA PHE A 6 -2.11 -14.29 -15.59
C PHE A 6 -3.17 -13.58 -16.43
N ASP A 7 -4.21 -14.32 -16.80
CA ASP A 7 -5.38 -13.73 -17.44
C ASP A 7 -6.29 -13.09 -16.39
N VAL A 8 -6.81 -11.91 -16.71
CA VAL A 8 -7.66 -11.13 -15.82
C VAL A 8 -8.93 -10.73 -16.56
N VAL A 9 -10.07 -11.09 -15.99
CA VAL A 9 -11.39 -10.75 -16.53
C VAL A 9 -12.06 -9.74 -15.61
N VAL A 10 -12.50 -8.62 -16.19
CA VAL A 10 -13.23 -7.56 -15.49
C VAL A 10 -14.62 -7.41 -16.10
N PHE A 11 -15.64 -7.34 -15.25
CA PHE A 11 -17.02 -7.14 -15.69
C PHE A 11 -17.82 -6.42 -14.60
N ASN A 12 -18.92 -5.78 -14.98
CA ASN A 12 -19.86 -5.19 -14.04
C ASN A 12 -21.03 -6.16 -13.83
N ASP A 13 -21.34 -6.52 -12.58
CA ASP A 13 -22.42 -7.46 -12.24
C ASP A 13 -23.80 -6.80 -12.07
N GLY A 14 -23.90 -5.50 -12.35
CA GLY A 14 -25.07 -4.66 -12.14
C GLY A 14 -25.06 -3.90 -10.81
N GLU A 15 -24.21 -4.28 -9.86
CA GLU A 15 -24.01 -3.56 -8.60
C GLU A 15 -22.60 -2.96 -8.51
N ARG A 16 -21.57 -3.71 -8.88
CA ARG A 16 -20.16 -3.33 -8.77
C ARG A 16 -19.32 -3.90 -9.91
N TRP A 17 -18.15 -3.31 -10.10
CA TRP A 17 -17.10 -3.92 -10.91
C TRP A 17 -16.50 -5.12 -10.18
N ARG A 18 -16.28 -6.20 -10.94
CA ARG A 18 -15.75 -7.49 -10.51
C ARG A 18 -14.52 -7.82 -11.31
N CYS A 19 -13.57 -8.47 -10.64
CA CYS A 19 -12.32 -8.96 -11.20
C CYS A 19 -12.16 -10.44 -10.86
N VAL A 20 -11.79 -11.24 -11.85
CA VAL A 20 -11.35 -12.63 -11.67
C VAL A 20 -9.96 -12.75 -12.25
N VAL A 21 -9.03 -13.30 -11.47
CA VAL A 21 -7.66 -13.60 -11.90
C VAL A 21 -7.53 -15.10 -12.09
N ASP A 22 -7.17 -15.53 -13.30
CA ASP A 22 -6.83 -16.94 -13.55
C ASP A 22 -5.47 -17.25 -12.95
N THR A 23 -5.47 -17.88 -11.78
CA THR A 23 -4.25 -18.30 -11.11
C THR A 23 -3.79 -19.71 -11.47
N GLU A 24 -4.65 -20.50 -12.11
CA GLU A 24 -4.39 -21.91 -12.41
C GLU A 24 -3.78 -22.08 -13.81
N GLY A 25 -4.22 -21.28 -14.78
CA GLY A 25 -3.71 -21.33 -16.15
C GLY A 25 -4.02 -22.66 -16.84
N VAL A 26 -5.08 -23.34 -16.41
CA VAL A 26 -5.50 -24.64 -16.97
C VAL A 26 -6.62 -24.40 -17.95
N ALA A 27 -6.28 -24.46 -19.24
CA ALA A 27 -7.26 -24.48 -20.31
C ALA A 27 -7.70 -25.92 -20.62
N ASP A 28 -8.93 -26.09 -21.08
CA ASP A 28 -9.43 -27.35 -21.61
C ASP A 28 -8.79 -27.71 -22.97
N ALA A 29 -9.24 -28.82 -23.57
CA ALA A 29 -8.71 -29.30 -24.84
C ALA A 29 -8.90 -28.32 -26.02
N ASP A 30 -9.87 -27.40 -25.91
CA ASP A 30 -10.17 -26.37 -26.89
C ASP A 30 -9.49 -25.03 -26.57
N GLY A 31 -8.72 -24.95 -25.48
CA GLY A 31 -8.03 -23.76 -25.04
C GLY A 31 -8.92 -22.79 -24.23
N LEU A 32 -10.08 -23.24 -23.76
CA LEU A 32 -10.98 -22.44 -22.93
C LEU A 32 -10.60 -22.55 -21.46
N VAL A 33 -10.52 -21.42 -20.77
CA VAL A 33 -10.34 -21.36 -19.30
C VAL A 33 -11.70 -21.20 -18.63
N ASP A 34 -12.08 -22.14 -17.77
CA ASP A 34 -13.30 -22.04 -16.97
C ASP A 34 -13.04 -21.28 -15.66
N LEU A 35 -13.55 -20.05 -15.60
CA LEU A 35 -13.45 -19.19 -14.42
C LEU A 35 -14.73 -19.16 -13.58
N THR A 36 -15.76 -19.94 -13.94
CA THR A 36 -17.08 -19.86 -13.29
C THR A 36 -17.07 -20.33 -11.83
N GLY A 37 -16.09 -21.17 -11.47
CA GLY A 37 -15.88 -21.61 -10.08
C GLY A 37 -15.09 -20.61 -9.21
N LYS A 38 -14.50 -19.57 -9.80
CA LYS A 38 -13.70 -18.58 -9.06
C LYS A 38 -14.63 -17.51 -8.46
N LYS A 39 -14.39 -17.15 -7.20
CA LYS A 39 -15.13 -16.07 -6.55
C LYS A 39 -14.68 -14.72 -7.13
N PRO A 40 -15.58 -13.93 -7.77
CA PRO A 40 -15.21 -12.62 -8.29
C PRO A 40 -14.90 -11.63 -7.16
N MET A 41 -13.79 -10.93 -7.29
CA MET A 41 -13.32 -9.94 -6.31
C MET A 41 -13.80 -8.55 -6.71
N ALA A 42 -14.22 -7.74 -5.75
CA ALA A 42 -14.46 -6.30 -5.94
C ALA A 42 -13.30 -5.47 -5.35
N ASP A 43 -13.38 -4.15 -5.50
CA ASP A 43 -12.54 -3.21 -4.76
C ASP A 43 -12.37 -3.62 -3.30
N TYR A 44 -11.13 -3.74 -2.84
CA TYR A 44 -10.80 -4.29 -1.51
C TYR A 44 -11.54 -3.55 -0.38
N ARG A 45 -11.78 -2.25 -0.53
CA ARG A 45 -12.50 -1.44 0.46
C ARG A 45 -13.96 -1.87 0.71
N HIS A 46 -14.58 -2.59 -0.22
CA HIS A 46 -15.97 -3.00 -0.09
C HIS A 46 -16.13 -4.35 0.60
N GLU A 47 -15.25 -5.30 0.27
CA GLU A 47 -15.41 -6.70 0.70
C GLU A 47 -14.24 -7.24 1.52
N GLN A 48 -13.14 -6.48 1.60
CA GLN A 48 -11.89 -6.86 2.26
C GLN A 48 -11.38 -8.25 1.86
N HIS A 49 -11.73 -8.67 0.64
CA HIS A 49 -11.44 -9.99 0.10
C HIS A 49 -10.05 -9.99 -0.55
N TYR A 50 -9.24 -10.98 -0.17
CA TYR A 50 -7.96 -11.30 -0.79
C TYR A 50 -7.95 -12.78 -1.23
N GLU A 51 -7.09 -13.10 -2.17
CA GLU A 51 -6.84 -14.46 -2.65
C GLU A 51 -5.33 -14.75 -2.64
N THR A 52 -4.95 -16.00 -2.85
CA THR A 52 -3.55 -16.44 -2.96
C THR A 52 -3.28 -16.93 -4.37
N PHE A 53 -2.17 -16.48 -5.00
CA PHE A 53 -1.83 -16.91 -6.36
C PHE A 53 -1.69 -18.43 -6.47
N SER A 54 -0.85 -19.04 -5.63
CA SER A 54 -0.78 -20.50 -5.53
C SER A 54 -0.24 -20.93 -4.15
N ALA A 55 -0.47 -22.19 -3.80
CA ALA A 55 0.08 -22.79 -2.58
C ALA A 55 1.62 -22.87 -2.58
N VAL A 56 2.25 -22.73 -3.76
CA VAL A 56 3.71 -22.71 -3.90
C VAL A 56 4.24 -21.29 -3.79
N ASP A 57 3.57 -20.32 -4.42
CA ASP A 57 3.98 -18.92 -4.41
C ASP A 57 3.76 -18.27 -3.04
N LEU A 58 2.76 -18.73 -2.28
CA LEU A 58 2.37 -18.22 -0.96
C LEU A 58 2.18 -16.69 -0.95
N MET A 59 1.77 -16.15 -2.10
CA MET A 59 1.63 -14.72 -2.31
C MET A 59 0.15 -14.34 -2.35
N ASN A 60 -0.27 -13.60 -1.33
CA ASN A 60 -1.62 -13.05 -1.27
C ASN A 60 -1.72 -11.79 -2.13
N TYR A 61 -2.89 -11.59 -2.71
CA TYR A 61 -3.23 -10.38 -3.45
C TYR A 61 -4.65 -9.93 -3.16
N SER A 62 -4.85 -8.62 -3.24
CA SER A 62 -6.17 -8.00 -3.33
C SER A 62 -6.27 -7.21 -4.64
N VAL A 63 -7.47 -6.69 -4.93
CA VAL A 63 -7.71 -5.92 -6.16
C VAL A 63 -8.33 -4.57 -5.84
N ASN A 64 -7.98 -3.58 -6.64
CA ASN A 64 -8.78 -2.38 -6.83
C ASN A 64 -9.06 -2.18 -8.32
N ILE A 65 -10.23 -1.64 -8.66
CA ILE A 65 -10.71 -1.45 -10.03
C ILE A 65 -11.01 0.04 -10.23
N TYR A 66 -10.35 0.63 -11.22
CA TYR A 66 -10.43 2.05 -11.55
C TYR A 66 -10.95 2.27 -12.97
N ASP A 67 -11.21 3.53 -13.30
CA ASP A 67 -11.53 4.00 -14.66
C ASP A 67 -12.67 3.22 -15.31
N ASP A 68 -13.77 3.02 -14.59
CA ASP A 68 -14.95 2.26 -15.03
C ASP A 68 -14.59 0.86 -15.57
N GLY A 69 -13.75 0.14 -14.83
CA GLY A 69 -13.35 -1.23 -15.17
C GLY A 69 -12.15 -1.33 -16.12
N ASN A 70 -11.63 -0.21 -16.63
CA ASN A 70 -10.52 -0.21 -17.60
C ASN A 70 -9.14 -0.40 -16.96
N LEU A 71 -9.04 -0.31 -15.63
CA LEU A 71 -7.77 -0.48 -14.93
C LEU A 71 -7.94 -1.34 -13.68
N VAL A 72 -7.23 -2.48 -13.64
CA VAL A 72 -7.11 -3.31 -12.43
C VAL A 72 -5.77 -3.06 -11.77
N SER A 73 -5.80 -2.77 -10.48
CA SER A 73 -4.63 -2.76 -9.61
C SER A 73 -4.64 -4.01 -8.75
N ILE A 74 -3.77 -4.96 -9.10
CA ILE A 74 -3.47 -6.10 -8.25
C ILE A 74 -2.46 -5.65 -7.20
N VAL A 75 -2.85 -5.75 -5.93
CA VAL A 75 -2.06 -5.28 -4.80
C VAL A 75 -1.48 -6.46 -4.06
N THR A 76 -0.15 -6.46 -3.94
CA THR A 76 0.63 -7.47 -3.20
C THR A 76 1.58 -6.79 -2.23
N THR A 77 2.01 -7.49 -1.19
CA THR A 77 3.01 -6.96 -0.25
C THR A 77 4.39 -6.84 -0.92
N CYS A 78 5.21 -5.94 -0.39
CA CYS A 78 6.55 -5.63 -0.92
C CYS A 78 7.67 -6.23 -0.04
N GLY A 79 7.31 -7.18 0.83
CA GLY A 79 8.12 -7.67 1.94
C GLY A 79 7.41 -7.50 3.29
N SER A 80 8.10 -7.89 4.37
CA SER A 80 7.55 -7.89 5.74
C SER A 80 7.56 -6.52 6.42
N HIS A 81 8.31 -5.55 5.90
CA HIS A 81 8.54 -4.26 6.53
C HIS A 81 7.23 -3.52 6.87
N GLY A 82 6.33 -3.36 5.90
CA GLY A 82 5.06 -2.68 6.12
C GLY A 82 4.16 -3.37 7.16
N THR A 83 4.15 -4.70 7.18
CA THR A 83 3.41 -5.49 8.17
C THR A 83 3.99 -5.32 9.57
N HIS A 84 5.32 -5.35 9.71
CA HIS A 84 5.98 -5.14 10.99
C HIS A 84 5.68 -3.74 11.55
N VAL A 85 5.76 -2.71 10.71
CA VAL A 85 5.40 -1.33 11.07
C VAL A 85 3.94 -1.22 11.50
N ALA A 86 3.01 -1.78 10.72
CA ALA A 86 1.59 -1.80 11.07
C ALA A 86 1.32 -2.51 12.41
N GLY A 87 2.08 -3.59 12.69
CA GLY A 87 1.95 -4.33 13.94
C GLY A 87 2.37 -3.53 15.17
N ILE A 88 3.46 -2.77 15.09
CA ILE A 88 3.87 -1.85 16.17
C ILE A 88 2.75 -0.85 16.48
N VAL A 89 2.03 -0.39 15.46
CA VAL A 89 0.98 0.61 15.61
C VAL A 89 -0.30 0.01 16.18
N ALA A 90 -0.82 -1.08 15.58
CA ALA A 90 -2.22 -1.48 15.81
C ALA A 90 -2.43 -3.01 15.91
N THR A 91 -1.39 -3.81 16.18
CA THR A 91 -1.63 -5.23 16.49
C THR A 91 -2.64 -5.36 17.63
N HIS A 92 -3.63 -6.23 17.45
CA HIS A 92 -4.64 -6.54 18.46
C HIS A 92 -4.71 -8.05 18.70
N LEU A 93 -4.20 -8.49 19.84
CA LEU A 93 -4.18 -9.88 20.30
C LEU A 93 -4.94 -9.96 21.62
N PRO A 94 -6.25 -10.31 21.60
CA PRO A 94 -7.07 -10.40 22.82
C PRO A 94 -6.53 -11.37 23.87
N GLU A 95 -5.85 -12.44 23.42
CA GLU A 95 -5.31 -13.51 24.27
C GLU A 95 -3.90 -13.18 24.80
N GLU A 96 -3.18 -12.27 24.17
CA GLU A 96 -1.82 -11.82 24.55
C GLU A 96 -1.74 -10.27 24.52
N PRO A 97 -2.46 -9.55 25.41
CA PRO A 97 -2.55 -8.08 25.33
C PRO A 97 -1.22 -7.34 25.50
N GLU A 98 -0.21 -7.99 26.07
CA GLU A 98 1.16 -7.49 26.19
C GLU A 98 1.89 -7.39 24.84
N MET A 99 1.42 -8.11 23.82
CA MET A 99 1.94 -8.10 22.44
C MET A 99 1.17 -7.13 21.52
N ASN A 100 0.25 -6.35 22.08
CA ASN A 100 -0.51 -5.34 21.36
C ASN A 100 0.38 -4.21 20.83
N GLY A 101 -0.06 -3.62 19.72
CA GLY A 101 0.48 -2.36 19.23
C GLY A 101 0.12 -1.20 20.16
N VAL A 102 0.66 -0.02 19.86
CA VAL A 102 0.43 1.20 20.65
C VAL A 102 -1.06 1.59 20.71
N ALA A 103 -1.80 1.36 19.62
CA ALA A 103 -3.22 1.68 19.48
C ALA A 103 -3.98 0.52 18.81
N PRO A 104 -4.30 -0.58 19.54
CA PRO A 104 -4.91 -1.79 18.97
C PRO A 104 -6.31 -1.60 18.38
N GLY A 105 -7.00 -0.52 18.75
CA GLY A 105 -8.31 -0.16 18.19
C GLY A 105 -8.23 0.65 16.89
N ALA A 106 -7.04 1.03 16.43
CA ALA A 106 -6.87 1.79 15.20
C ALA A 106 -7.05 0.89 13.97
N GLN A 107 -7.66 1.43 12.93
CA GLN A 107 -7.76 0.75 11.63
C GLN A 107 -6.55 1.11 10.77
N ILE A 108 -6.02 0.13 10.03
CA ILE A 108 -4.86 0.31 9.15
C ILE A 108 -5.32 0.38 7.69
N VAL A 109 -4.96 1.47 7.02
CA VAL A 109 -5.03 1.59 5.56
C VAL A 109 -3.61 1.41 5.00
N SER A 110 -3.34 0.28 4.36
CA SER A 110 -2.04 0.01 3.75
C SER A 110 -1.93 0.70 2.39
N VAL A 111 -1.02 1.66 2.27
CA VAL A 111 -0.76 2.39 1.02
C VAL A 111 0.66 2.08 0.54
N LYS A 112 0.77 1.15 -0.42
CA LYS A 112 2.06 0.72 -0.98
C LYS A 112 2.61 1.77 -1.93
N ILE A 113 3.68 2.44 -1.51
CA ILE A 113 4.43 3.41 -2.34
C ILE A 113 5.66 2.80 -3.01
N GLY A 114 6.16 1.67 -2.48
CA GLY A 114 7.34 0.98 -2.99
C GLY A 114 7.06 0.22 -4.28
N ASP A 115 7.91 0.42 -5.29
CA ASP A 115 7.84 -0.27 -6.56
C ASP A 115 8.79 -1.48 -6.57
N MET A 116 8.23 -2.69 -6.67
CA MET A 116 9.01 -3.93 -6.71
C MET A 116 9.96 -4.00 -7.91
N ARG A 117 9.66 -3.30 -9.01
CA ARG A 117 10.54 -3.23 -10.18
C ARG A 117 11.81 -2.44 -9.90
N LEU A 118 11.78 -1.61 -8.86
CA LEU A 118 12.89 -0.78 -8.38
C LEU A 118 13.38 -1.25 -6.99
N GLY A 119 13.16 -2.52 -6.65
CA GLY A 119 13.64 -3.08 -5.37
C GLY A 119 12.92 -2.51 -4.15
N SER A 120 11.64 -2.18 -4.27
CA SER A 120 10.81 -1.54 -3.22
C SER A 120 11.11 -0.07 -2.97
N MET A 121 11.89 0.59 -3.84
CA MET A 121 12.08 2.05 -3.77
C MET A 121 10.76 2.77 -4.02
N GLU A 122 10.49 3.83 -3.27
CA GLU A 122 9.35 4.69 -3.52
C GLU A 122 9.53 5.50 -4.82
N THR A 123 8.40 5.94 -5.37
CA THR A 123 8.40 6.81 -6.54
C THR A 123 7.59 8.06 -6.24
N ASN A 124 7.97 9.20 -6.81
CA ASN A 124 7.18 10.44 -6.68
C ASN A 124 5.71 10.22 -7.10
N THR A 125 5.46 9.45 -8.16
CA THR A 125 4.10 9.11 -8.59
C THR A 125 3.36 8.28 -7.53
N GLY A 126 4.01 7.28 -6.94
CA GLY A 126 3.43 6.48 -5.85
C GLY A 126 3.12 7.32 -4.62
N MET A 127 4.02 8.23 -4.27
CA MET A 127 3.86 9.16 -3.13
C MET A 127 2.73 10.16 -3.35
N VAL A 128 2.60 10.74 -4.55
CA VAL A 128 1.46 11.65 -4.86
C VAL A 128 0.13 10.89 -4.85
N ARG A 129 0.09 9.68 -5.41
CA ARG A 129 -1.12 8.83 -5.35
C ARG A 129 -1.46 8.41 -3.93
N ALA A 130 -0.47 8.25 -3.06
CA ALA A 130 -0.69 7.96 -1.65
C ALA A 130 -1.43 9.09 -0.94
N ILE A 131 -1.11 10.36 -1.25
CA ILE A 131 -1.84 11.51 -0.70
C ILE A 131 -3.33 11.46 -1.09
N ALA A 132 -3.64 11.13 -2.35
CA ALA A 132 -5.04 10.93 -2.76
C ALA A 132 -5.71 9.78 -1.98
N ALA A 133 -5.04 8.65 -1.84
CA ALA A 133 -5.55 7.51 -1.07
C ALA A 133 -5.78 7.85 0.42
N ILE A 134 -4.92 8.67 1.02
CA ILE A 134 -5.07 9.14 2.41
C ILE A 134 -6.35 9.98 2.55
N LEU A 135 -6.58 10.91 1.63
CA LEU A 135 -7.77 11.78 1.63
C LEU A 135 -9.05 10.99 1.36
N ASP A 136 -9.03 10.09 0.38
CA ASP A 136 -10.19 9.26 0.01
C ASP A 136 -10.64 8.35 1.15
N ASN A 137 -9.68 7.80 1.91
CA ASN A 137 -9.97 6.97 3.07
C ASN A 137 -10.10 7.76 4.38
N LYS A 138 -9.99 9.10 4.34
CA LYS A 138 -10.11 10.00 5.48
C LYS A 138 -9.21 9.61 6.66
N CYS A 139 -7.96 9.25 6.39
CA CYS A 139 -7.05 8.83 7.46
C CYS A 139 -6.70 10.00 8.37
N ASP A 140 -6.73 9.77 9.69
CA ASP A 140 -6.36 10.80 10.69
C ASP A 140 -4.84 10.90 10.91
N LEU A 141 -4.11 9.81 10.62
CA LEU A 141 -2.67 9.70 10.85
C LEU A 141 -1.98 8.94 9.72
N VAL A 142 -0.79 9.43 9.34
CA VAL A 142 0.12 8.78 8.40
C VAL A 142 1.40 8.43 9.14
N ASN A 143 1.86 7.19 8.96
CA ASN A 143 3.21 6.77 9.32
C ASN A 143 4.00 6.41 8.06
N MET A 144 5.08 7.14 7.79
CA MET A 144 5.97 6.90 6.65
C MET A 144 7.38 6.55 7.14
N SER A 145 7.63 5.24 7.30
CA SER A 145 8.96 4.68 7.55
C SER A 145 9.70 4.42 6.24
N TYR A 146 9.75 5.42 5.38
CA TYR A 146 10.35 5.42 4.05
C TYR A 146 10.97 6.79 3.79
N GLY A 147 12.07 6.85 3.06
CA GLY A 147 12.73 8.10 2.77
C GLY A 147 14.12 7.95 2.20
N GLU A 148 14.62 9.03 1.61
CA GLU A 148 15.88 9.12 0.88
C GLU A 148 16.65 10.39 1.26
N PRO A 149 17.97 10.46 1.02
CA PRO A 149 18.71 11.70 1.13
C PRO A 149 18.15 12.78 0.19
N THR A 150 18.15 14.03 0.64
CA THR A 150 17.78 15.17 -0.21
C THR A 150 18.86 16.24 -0.22
N THR A 151 19.04 16.88 -1.36
CA THR A 151 19.90 18.07 -1.51
C THR A 151 19.11 19.38 -1.38
N THR A 152 17.77 19.31 -1.41
CA THR A 152 16.87 20.46 -1.34
C THR A 152 15.85 20.25 -0.23
N PRO A 153 16.22 20.49 1.04
CA PRO A 153 15.27 20.39 2.14
C PRO A 153 14.16 21.42 2.00
N ASN A 154 12.98 21.09 2.50
CA ASN A 154 11.78 21.93 2.54
C ASN A 154 11.33 22.46 1.17
N SER A 155 11.65 21.74 0.11
CA SER A 155 11.33 22.13 -1.26
C SER A 155 10.90 20.93 -2.09
N GLY A 156 9.96 21.15 -2.99
CA GLY A 156 9.44 20.16 -3.93
C GLY A 156 7.98 19.82 -3.68
N ARG A 157 7.39 19.18 -4.69
CA ARG A 157 5.94 18.94 -4.73
C ARG A 157 5.43 18.05 -3.60
N PHE A 158 6.19 17.03 -3.21
CA PHE A 158 5.74 16.11 -2.16
C PHE A 158 5.72 16.78 -0.77
N PRO A 159 6.79 17.48 -0.31
CA PRO A 159 6.72 18.34 0.87
C PRO A 159 5.53 19.29 0.91
N GLU A 160 5.24 19.98 -0.21
CA GLU A 160 4.07 20.88 -0.31
C GLU A 160 2.75 20.14 -0.07
N LEU A 161 2.59 18.97 -0.69
CA LEU A 161 1.39 18.14 -0.51
C LEU A 161 1.26 17.60 0.92
N CYS A 162 2.36 17.20 1.56
CA CYS A 162 2.32 16.80 2.96
C CYS A 162 1.96 17.98 3.88
N ALA A 163 2.50 19.17 3.60
CA ALA A 163 2.15 20.38 4.34
C ALA A 163 0.67 20.74 4.16
N GLU A 164 0.11 20.58 2.95
CA GLU A 164 -1.32 20.74 2.67
C GLU A 164 -2.16 19.73 3.45
N LEU A 165 -1.77 18.45 3.46
CA LEU A 165 -2.42 17.38 4.22
C LEU A 165 -2.51 17.72 5.72
N VAL A 166 -1.40 18.19 6.30
CA VAL A 166 -1.34 18.55 7.73
C VAL A 166 -2.17 19.81 8.02
N ARG A 167 -2.00 20.88 7.22
CA ARG A 167 -2.61 22.19 7.49
C ARG A 167 -4.09 22.28 7.16
N ASN A 168 -4.50 21.67 6.04
CA ASN A 168 -5.83 21.86 5.47
C ASN A 168 -6.75 20.67 5.76
N HIS A 169 -6.19 19.49 6.03
CA HIS A 169 -6.95 18.26 6.27
C HIS A 169 -6.77 17.69 7.67
N ASN A 170 -6.03 18.38 8.56
CA ASN A 170 -5.79 18.00 9.95
C ASN A 170 -5.24 16.58 10.13
N VAL A 171 -4.48 16.08 9.15
CA VAL A 171 -3.85 14.77 9.25
C VAL A 171 -2.52 14.88 9.97
N ILE A 172 -2.28 14.01 10.95
CA ILE A 172 -0.98 13.93 11.62
C ILE A 172 -0.03 13.12 10.73
N PHE A 173 1.12 13.69 10.37
CA PHE A 173 2.10 12.99 9.53
C PHE A 173 3.39 12.71 10.31
N VAL A 174 3.68 11.43 10.52
CA VAL A 174 4.88 10.94 11.19
C VAL A 174 5.81 10.29 10.17
N SER A 175 7.10 10.60 10.21
CA SER A 175 8.10 9.99 9.34
C SER A 175 9.43 9.79 10.06
N SER A 176 10.16 8.73 9.73
CA SER A 176 11.47 8.48 10.33
C SER A 176 12.50 9.53 9.86
N ALA A 177 13.46 9.86 10.72
CA ALA A 177 14.58 10.75 10.41
C ALA A 177 15.58 10.09 9.43
N GLY A 178 15.49 8.77 9.27
CA GLY A 178 16.40 7.96 8.45
C GLY A 178 17.46 7.25 9.27
N ASN A 179 18.09 6.24 8.66
CA ASN A 179 19.04 5.35 9.33
C ASN A 179 20.51 5.60 8.92
N ALA A 180 20.79 6.77 8.33
CA ALA A 180 22.10 7.08 7.74
C ALA A 180 23.13 7.63 8.75
N GLY A 181 22.90 7.45 10.05
CA GLY A 181 23.87 7.77 11.09
C GLY A 181 25.19 7.00 10.97
N PRO A 182 26.20 7.30 11.79
CA PRO A 182 26.16 8.15 12.99
C PRO A 182 26.66 9.60 12.76
N ALA A 183 27.06 9.96 11.53
CA ALA A 183 27.55 11.31 11.26
C ALA A 183 26.45 12.37 11.43
N LEU A 184 26.84 13.62 11.69
CA LEU A 184 25.91 14.75 11.70
C LEU A 184 25.38 15.04 10.28
N THR A 185 24.21 15.68 10.19
CA THR A 185 23.59 16.08 8.92
C THR A 185 23.26 14.89 8.00
N THR A 186 22.83 13.78 8.61
CA THR A 186 22.48 12.53 7.91
C THR A 186 20.98 12.27 7.86
N VAL A 187 20.17 13.22 8.32
CA VAL A 187 18.71 13.09 8.28
C VAL A 187 18.18 13.17 6.85
N GLY A 188 17.21 12.33 6.54
CA GLY A 188 16.61 12.18 5.21
C GLY A 188 15.27 12.92 5.03
N ALA A 189 14.79 12.94 3.79
CA ALA A 189 13.43 13.36 3.46
C ALA A 189 12.46 12.18 3.56
N PRO A 190 11.19 12.40 3.94
CA PRO A 190 10.60 13.70 4.29
C PRO A 190 10.71 14.06 5.78
N GLY A 191 11.05 13.10 6.65
CA GLY A 191 10.83 13.17 8.09
C GLY A 191 11.60 14.24 8.86
N SER A 192 12.70 14.78 8.34
CA SER A 192 13.42 15.87 9.03
C SER A 192 13.73 17.04 8.11
N THR A 193 13.12 17.06 6.92
CA THR A 193 13.37 18.08 5.90
C THR A 193 12.16 18.97 5.67
N THR A 194 11.09 18.81 6.44
CA THR A 194 9.83 19.57 6.32
C THR A 194 9.38 20.02 7.70
N GLY A 195 8.80 21.23 7.81
CA GLY A 195 8.46 21.83 9.11
C GLY A 195 7.13 21.32 9.68
N GLU A 196 6.31 20.69 8.84
CA GLU A 196 4.94 20.27 9.15
C GLU A 196 4.85 18.81 9.60
N LEU A 197 5.91 18.02 9.43
CA LEU A 197 5.94 16.59 9.75
C LEU A 197 6.62 16.36 11.09
N ILE A 198 6.20 15.29 11.77
CA ILE A 198 6.85 14.80 12.99
C ILE A 198 7.95 13.82 12.58
N GLY A 199 9.21 14.25 12.71
CA GLY A 199 10.39 13.42 12.54
C GLY A 199 10.73 12.58 13.76
N VAL A 200 10.98 11.29 13.57
CA VAL A 200 11.35 10.34 14.65
C VAL A 200 12.72 9.72 14.38
N GLY A 201 13.68 9.93 15.30
CA GLY A 201 15.03 9.37 15.24
C GLY A 201 15.24 8.14 16.12
#